data_AF-A0A8T2IKU5-F1
#
_entry.id   AF-A0A8T2IKU5-F1
#
_cell.length_a   1.000
_cell.length_b   1.000
_cell.length_c   1.000
_cell.angle_alpha   90.00
_cell.angle_beta   90.00
_cell.angle_gamma   90.00
#
_symmetry.space_group_name_H-M   'P 1'
#
loop_
_entity.id
_entity.type
_entity.pdbx_description
1 polymer ?
#
loop_
_entity_poly.entity_id
_entity_poly.type
_entity_poly.pdbx_seq_one_letter_code
_entity_poly.pdbx_strand_id
1 'polypeptide(L)'
;KCRTCYTCSEQQSNENCLNQTVCGDNETFCMTSVFSYGMYILEIFGINKECASSCSPLDIHSPVTSISVSCCSTDLCNVSNAPGVKSSPTVLTLSLGLLL
;
A
#
# COMPACT_ATOMS: atom_id res chain seq x y z
N LYS A 1 -17.74 -4.89 10.20
CA LYS A 1 -17.36 -5.93 9.21
C LYS A 1 -15.85 -6.08 9.29
N CYS A 2 -15.34 -7.27 9.57
CA CYS A 2 -13.91 -7.51 9.70
C CYS A 2 -13.22 -7.30 8.34
N ARG A 3 -12.08 -6.63 8.35
CA ARG A 3 -11.26 -6.28 7.17
C ARG A 3 -10.11 -7.27 7.06
N THR A 4 -9.60 -7.53 5.86
CA THR A 4 -8.33 -8.23 5.67
C THR A 4 -7.31 -7.27 5.07
N CYS A 5 -6.12 -7.20 5.66
CA CYS A 5 -5.00 -6.38 5.18
C CYS A 5 -3.75 -7.25 5.01
N TYR A 6 -2.80 -6.77 4.23
CA TYR A 6 -1.43 -7.26 4.35
C TYR A 6 -0.78 -6.66 5.60
N THR A 7 0.03 -7.45 6.31
CA THR A 7 0.79 -7.02 7.48
C THR A 7 2.24 -7.47 7.38
N CYS A 8 3.16 -6.65 7.88
CA CYS A 8 4.56 -6.99 8.03
C CYS A 8 5.26 -5.92 8.87
N SER A 9 6.47 -6.23 9.35
CA SER A 9 7.34 -5.28 10.02
C SER A 9 8.71 -5.26 9.35
N GLU A 10 9.19 -4.04 9.07
CA GLU A 10 10.54 -3.71 8.62
C GLU A 10 11.05 -4.53 7.42
N GLN A 11 10.17 -4.81 6.45
CA GLN A 11 10.54 -5.56 5.25
C GLN A 11 11.19 -4.65 4.22
N GLN A 12 12.19 -5.17 3.51
CA GLN A 12 12.91 -4.42 2.46
C GLN A 12 12.22 -4.50 1.09
N SER A 13 11.25 -5.41 0.91
CA SER A 13 10.51 -5.56 -0.34
C SER A 13 9.03 -5.75 -0.07
N ASN A 14 8.19 -5.32 -1.02
CA ASN A 14 6.75 -5.53 -0.92
C ASN A 14 6.37 -7.00 -1.00
N GLU A 15 7.12 -7.81 -1.77
CA GLU A 15 6.90 -9.25 -1.92
C GLU A 15 7.03 -9.99 -0.58
N ASN A 16 8.00 -9.59 0.25
CA ASN A 16 8.19 -10.12 1.60
C ASN A 16 7.17 -9.55 2.62
N CYS A 17 6.36 -8.58 2.20
CA CYS A 17 5.39 -7.87 3.02
C CYS A 17 3.94 -8.16 2.59
N LEU A 18 3.64 -9.44 2.32
CA LEU A 18 2.33 -9.91 1.85
C LEU A 18 1.66 -10.92 2.81
N ASN A 19 1.94 -10.85 4.11
CA ASN A 19 1.24 -11.70 5.07
C ASN A 19 -0.21 -11.22 5.24
N GLN A 20 -1.20 -12.07 4.95
CA GLN A 20 -2.61 -11.69 5.08
C GLN A 20 -3.06 -11.80 6.54
N THR A 21 -3.76 -10.79 7.04
CA THR A 21 -4.27 -10.76 8.41
C THR A 21 -5.71 -10.27 8.43
N VAL A 22 -6.56 -11.00 9.15
CA VAL A 22 -7.91 -10.55 9.49
C VAL A 22 -7.79 -9.54 10.62
N CYS A 23 -8.18 -8.30 10.36
CA CYS A 23 -8.12 -7.19 11.30
C CYS A 23 -9.23 -7.29 12.35
N GLY A 24 -9.03 -6.60 13.47
CA GLY A 24 -10.03 -6.43 14.52
C GLY A 24 -11.28 -5.68 14.05
N ASP A 25 -12.37 -5.79 14.82
CA ASP A 25 -13.66 -5.21 14.43
C ASP A 25 -13.65 -3.67 14.32
N ASN A 26 -12.75 -3.00 15.04
CA ASN A 26 -12.57 -1.56 15.01
C ASN A 26 -11.49 -1.09 14.02
N GLU A 27 -10.73 -2.01 13.42
CA GLU A 27 -9.65 -1.72 12.48
C GLU A 27 -10.21 -1.65 11.05
N THR A 28 -10.61 -0.44 10.67
CA THR A 28 -11.32 -0.20 9.41
C THR A 28 -10.39 0.19 8.26
N PHE A 29 -9.09 0.36 8.52
CA PHE A 29 -8.08 0.77 7.55
C PHE A 29 -6.93 -0.24 7.46
N CYS A 30 -6.37 -0.37 6.27
CA CYS A 30 -5.03 -0.91 6.07
C CYS A 30 -4.06 0.28 5.97
N MET A 31 -3.06 0.30 6.83
CA MET A 31 -2.01 1.30 6.85
C MET A 31 -0.73 0.72 6.26
N THR A 32 -0.03 1.51 5.44
CA THR A 32 1.33 1.19 4.98
C THR A 32 2.23 2.36 5.28
N SER A 33 3.33 2.08 5.98
CA SER A 33 4.37 3.02 6.30
C SER A 33 5.65 2.59 5.60
N VAL A 34 6.20 3.47 4.77
CA VAL A 34 7.51 3.29 4.15
C VAL A 34 8.42 4.33 4.76
N PHE A 35 9.58 3.91 5.27
CA PHE A 35 10.54 4.81 5.86
C PHE A 35 11.94 4.55 5.33
N SER A 36 12.71 5.62 5.21
CA SER A 36 14.14 5.56 5.08
C SER A 36 14.81 6.56 6.01
N TYR A 37 15.95 6.18 6.57
CA TYR A 37 16.81 7.06 7.36
C TYR A 37 18.25 6.87 6.89
N GLY A 38 18.91 7.97 6.55
CA GLY A 38 20.27 7.97 6.01
C GLY A 38 21.19 8.89 6.79
N MET A 39 22.40 8.42 7.09
CA MET A 39 23.49 9.24 7.60
C MET A 39 24.82 8.80 6.98
N TYR A 40 25.49 9.72 6.28
CA TYR A 40 26.69 9.45 5.48
C TYR A 40 26.49 8.32 4.46
N ILE A 41 27.13 7.16 4.67
CA ILE A 41 27.06 5.98 3.78
C ILE A 41 26.06 4.91 4.27
N LEU A 42 25.44 5.13 5.43
CA LEU A 42 24.47 4.20 6.01
C LEU A 42 23.08 4.66 5.63
N GLU A 43 22.31 3.76 5.00
CA GLU A 43 20.89 3.96 4.71
C GLU A 43 20.12 2.76 5.26
N ILE A 44 19.08 3.06 6.03
CA ILE A 44 18.11 2.10 6.54
C ILE A 44 16.81 2.35 5.81
N PHE A 45 16.20 1.29 5.28
CA PHE A 45 14.91 1.33 4.61
C PHE A 45 14.01 0.24 5.17
N GLY A 46 12.72 0.52 5.31
CA GLY A 46 11.75 -0.47 5.75
C GLY A 46 10.32 -0.15 5.30
N ILE A 47 9.54 -1.22 5.17
CA ILE A 47 8.12 -1.22 4.88
C ILE A 47 7.41 -1.88 6.05
N ASN A 48 6.44 -1.18 6.62
CA ASN A 48 5.49 -1.72 7.60
C ASN A 48 4.10 -1.70 6.99
N LYS A 49 3.33 -2.76 7.24
CA LYS A 49 1.92 -2.82 6.91
C LYS A 49 1.17 -3.32 8.13
N GLU A 50 0.03 -2.71 8.42
CA GLU A 50 -0.75 -3.04 9.60
C GLU A 50 -2.24 -2.76 9.41
N CYS A 51 -3.04 -3.39 10.26
CA CYS A 51 -4.44 -3.02 10.46
C CYS A 51 -4.50 -1.80 11.40
N ALA A 52 -5.39 -0.86 11.13
CA ALA A 52 -5.49 0.35 11.93
C ALA A 52 -6.95 0.79 12.13
N SER A 53 -7.27 1.26 13.34
CA SER A 53 -8.57 1.85 13.68
C SER A 53 -8.72 3.29 13.20
N SER A 54 -7.59 3.97 13.02
CA SER A 54 -7.48 5.31 12.44
C SER A 54 -6.23 5.38 11.60
N CYS A 55 -6.26 6.13 10.50
CA CYS A 55 -5.11 6.26 9.61
C CYS A 55 -5.07 7.66 9.01
N SER A 56 -3.94 8.35 9.18
CA SER A 56 -3.70 9.69 8.66
C SER A 56 -2.53 9.63 7.67
N PRO A 57 -2.76 9.89 6.38
CA PRO A 57 -1.69 9.96 5.41
C PRO A 57 -0.65 11.02 5.78
N LEU A 58 0.62 10.71 5.55
CA LEU A 58 1.74 11.57 5.90
C LEU A 58 2.86 11.35 4.88
N ASP A 59 3.42 12.43 4.36
CA ASP A 59 4.59 12.38 3.50
C ASP A 59 5.61 13.40 3.99
N ILE A 60 6.71 12.91 4.55
CA ILE A 60 7.84 13.70 5.02
C ILE A 60 9.05 13.31 4.19
N HIS A 61 9.70 14.31 3.63
CA HIS A 61 10.96 14.12 2.91
C HIS A 61 11.98 15.15 3.36
N SER A 62 13.16 14.67 3.74
CA SER A 62 14.30 15.42 4.26
C SER A 62 15.58 14.74 3.76
N PRO A 63 16.73 15.46 3.68
CA PRO A 63 17.99 14.87 3.24
C PRO A 63 18.44 13.61 4.00
N VAL A 64 18.01 13.47 5.25
CA VAL A 64 18.38 12.35 6.13
C VAL A 64 17.23 11.38 6.40
N THR A 65 16.00 11.70 5.98
CA THR A 65 14.82 10.92 6.37
C THR A 65 13.70 11.05 5.35
N SER A 66 13.10 9.94 4.96
CA SER A 66 11.86 9.90 4.21
C SER A 66 10.85 9.04 4.94
N ILE A 67 9.61 9.50 5.10
CA ILE A 67 8.51 8.72 5.68
C ILE A 67 7.28 8.96 4.81
N SER A 68 6.64 7.89 4.36
CA SER A 68 5.40 7.90 3.60
C SER A 68 4.40 6.96 4.26
N VAL A 69 3.26 7.49 4.68
CA VAL A 69 2.13 6.76 5.25
C VAL A 69 0.96 6.83 4.26
N SER A 70 0.47 5.67 3.85
CA SER A 70 -0.71 5.55 3.00
C SER A 70 -1.80 4.71 3.68
N CYS A 71 -3.04 5.09 3.41
CA CYS A 71 -4.23 4.54 4.04
C CYS A 71 -5.23 4.08 2.98
N CYS A 72 -5.84 2.91 3.17
CA CYS A 72 -6.92 2.45 2.32
C CYS A 72 -7.91 1.60 3.13
N SER A 73 -9.13 1.43 2.63
CA SER A 73 -10.25 0.87 3.39
C SER A 73 -11.01 -0.23 2.65
N THR A 74 -10.33 -0.98 1.75
CA THR A 74 -10.87 -2.20 1.10
C THR A 74 -10.00 -3.41 1.43
N ASP A 75 -10.51 -4.64 1.25
CA ASP A 75 -9.73 -5.84 1.59
C ASP A 75 -8.50 -5.93 0.71
N LEU A 76 -7.35 -6.22 1.33
CA LEU A 76 -6.05 -6.38 0.68
C LEU A 76 -5.61 -5.17 -0.16
N CYS A 77 -6.15 -3.98 0.14
CA CYS A 77 -5.93 -2.76 -0.64
C CYS A 77 -4.50 -2.25 -0.58
N ASN A 78 -3.77 -2.60 0.49
CA ASN A 78 -2.38 -2.23 0.68
C ASN A 78 -1.41 -3.20 -0.03
N VAL A 79 -1.84 -3.85 -1.12
CA VAL A 79 -0.93 -4.48 -2.06
C VAL A 79 -0.18 -3.39 -2.82
N SER A 80 1.11 -3.20 -2.54
CA SER A 80 1.88 -2.21 -3.27
C SER A 80 2.23 -2.76 -4.66
N ASN A 81 1.40 -2.46 -5.67
CA ASN A 81 1.88 -2.42 -7.05
C ASN A 81 2.33 -0.98 -7.32
N ALA A 82 3.58 -0.79 -7.74
CA ALA A 82 4.12 0.52 -8.12
C ALA A 82 3.14 1.28 -9.06
N PRO A 83 3.10 2.62 -9.01
CA PRO A 83 2.19 3.43 -9.85
C PRO A 83 2.50 3.18 -11.34
N GLY A 84 1.65 2.41 -12.03
CA GLY A 84 1.86 2.13 -13.45
C GLY A 84 0.94 1.10 -14.11
N VAL A 85 0.22 0.25 -13.36
CA VAL A 85 -0.79 -0.63 -13.95
C VAL A 85 -2.07 -0.52 -13.15
N LYS A 86 -2.89 0.46 -13.56
CA LYS A 86 -4.33 0.36 -13.37
C LYS A 86 -4.77 -0.87 -14.16
N SER A 87 -4.91 -2.02 -13.50
CA SER A 87 -5.78 -3.08 -14.00
C SER A 87 -7.21 -2.58 -13.88
N SER A 88 -7.56 -1.62 -14.74
CA SER A 88 -8.95 -1.28 -15.01
C SER A 88 -9.47 -2.38 -15.93
N PRO A 89 -10.55 -3.10 -15.59
CA PRO A 89 -11.23 -3.95 -16.55
C PRO A 89 -11.96 -3.03 -17.53
N THR A 90 -11.22 -2.47 -18.50
CA THR A 90 -11.85 -1.84 -19.65
C THR A 90 -12.37 -2.99 -20.50
N VAL A 91 -13.66 -3.31 -20.35
CA VAL A 91 -14.35 -4.22 -21.25
C VAL A 91 -14.28 -3.59 -22.64
N LEU A 92 -13.40 -4.11 -23.49
CA LEU A 92 -13.34 -3.77 -24.91
C LEU A 92 -14.57 -4.37 -25.59
N THR A 93 -15.71 -3.68 -25.54
CA THR A 93 -16.84 -4.02 -26.41
C THR A 93 -16.53 -3.46 -27.80
N LEU A 94 -15.92 -4.27 -28.66
CA LEU A 94 -15.78 -3.96 -30.08
C LEU A 94 -17.15 -4.16 -30.75
N SER A 95 -18.00 -3.14 -30.70
CA SER A 95 -19.21 -3.10 -31.53
C SER A 95 -18.80 -2.84 -32.97
N LEU A 96 -18.79 -3.89 -33.79
CA LEU A 96 -18.64 -3.81 -35.24
C LEU A 96 -19.93 -3.23 -35.83
N GLY A 97 -20.04 -1.90 -35.83
CA GLY A 97 -21.14 -1.14 -36.43
C GLY A 97 -20.83 -0.81 -37.88
N LEU A 98 -21.25 -1.72 -38.77
CA LEU A 98 -21.35 -1.52 -40.22
C LEU A 98 -22.30 -0.34 -40.50
N LEU A 99 -21.85 0.73 -41.19
CA LEU A 99 -22.75 1.62 -41.93
C LEU A 99 -22.00 2.54 -42.93
N LEU A 100 -22.49 2.44 -44.18
CA LEU A 100 -22.21 3.17 -45.41
C LEU A 100 -21.08 2.60 -46.29
#